data_AF-A0A9P0VV85-F1
#
_entry.id   AF-A0A9P0VV85-F1
#
_cell.length_a   1.000
_cell.length_b   1.000
_cell.length_c   1.000
_cell.angle_alpha   90.00
_cell.angle_beta   90.00
_cell.angle_gamma   90.00
#
_symmetry.space_group_name_H-M   'P 1'
#
loop_
_entity.id
_entity.type
_entity.pdbx_description
1 polymer ?
#
loop_
_entity_poly.entity_id
_entity_poly.type
_entity_poly.pdbx_seq_one_letter_code
_entity_poly.pdbx_strand_id
1 'polypeptide(L)'
;MDQKQSIPTEATETQAAILPSCPDLFVFYKKSMIQCNQLDRGQTMLSLAKVFQKYLHEYSEKLLMSNLPKIETQTLGASMQNFTKDLQKISTSGLIHNFSSLLKDGEVTRYVHKDEQTKICYVLTTAEYCLETTQQLQDKLKEKIDPSLADQIDFSKGQDDFHKVISNCIQILVQDFGKCL
;
A
#
# COMPACT_ATOMS: atom_id res chain seq x y z
N MET A 1 15.78 12.27 49.43
CA MET A 1 15.27 11.06 48.74
C MET A 1 14.02 11.53 48.06
N ASP A 2 14.15 12.02 46.84
CA ASP A 2 13.06 12.69 46.13
C ASP A 2 12.86 11.98 44.80
N GLN A 3 11.96 10.99 44.84
CA GLN A 3 11.41 10.33 43.67
C GLN A 3 10.59 11.35 42.88
N LYS A 4 11.11 11.76 41.72
CA LYS A 4 10.29 12.33 40.65
C LYS A 4 10.29 11.34 39.50
N GLN A 5 9.42 10.34 39.62
CA GLN A 5 9.19 9.30 38.62
C GLN A 5 8.37 9.92 37.49
N SER A 6 9.02 10.17 36.35
CA SER A 6 8.37 10.62 35.13
C SER A 6 7.50 9.50 34.58
N ILE A 7 6.22 9.82 34.48
CA ILE A 7 5.13 9.01 33.94
C ILE A 7 5.44 8.70 32.46
N PRO A 8 5.55 7.43 32.04
CA PRO A 8 5.62 7.09 30.63
C PRO A 8 4.24 7.34 30.01
N THR A 9 4.17 8.25 29.05
CA THR A 9 2.97 8.49 28.24
C THR A 9 2.62 7.22 27.48
N GLU A 10 1.61 6.52 27.98
CA GLU A 10 0.96 5.37 27.37
C GLU A 10 0.11 5.89 26.20
N ALA A 11 0.62 5.78 24.97
CA ALA A 11 -0.21 5.90 23.79
C ALA A 11 -1.11 4.66 23.74
N THR A 12 -2.35 4.83 24.16
CA THR A 12 -3.41 3.84 23.99
C THR A 12 -3.76 3.74 22.51
N GLU A 13 -2.94 3.05 21.72
CA GLU A 13 -3.34 2.63 20.39
C GLU A 13 -4.22 1.40 20.54
N THR A 14 -5.49 1.56 20.13
CA THR A 14 -6.36 0.45 19.77
C THR A 14 -5.50 -0.54 18.99
N GLN A 15 -5.31 -1.76 19.53
CA GLN A 15 -4.58 -2.82 18.86
C GLN A 15 -5.43 -3.30 17.68
N ALA A 16 -5.59 -2.44 16.68
CA ALA A 16 -5.98 -2.83 15.34
C ALA A 16 -5.02 -3.93 14.95
N ALA A 17 -5.57 -5.02 14.45
CA ALA A 17 -4.75 -6.10 13.94
C ALA A 17 -3.87 -5.49 12.83
N ILE A 18 -2.59 -5.28 13.12
CA ILE A 18 -1.54 -4.85 12.19
C ILE A 18 -0.65 -6.07 11.97
N LEU A 19 -0.06 -6.20 10.78
CA LEU A 19 0.97 -7.20 10.51
C LEU A 19 2.07 -7.11 11.58
N PRO A 20 2.33 -8.18 12.37
CA PRO A 20 3.30 -8.10 13.47
C PRO A 20 4.70 -7.70 13.00
N SER A 21 5.00 -7.91 11.72
CA SER A 21 6.26 -7.49 11.10
C SER A 21 6.40 -5.98 10.89
N CYS A 22 5.32 -5.18 10.75
CA CYS A 22 5.47 -3.71 10.54
C CYS A 22 6.00 -3.00 11.81
N PRO A 23 5.44 -3.21 13.02
CA PRO A 23 5.97 -2.59 14.23
C PRO A 23 7.44 -2.95 14.50
N ASP A 24 7.82 -4.21 14.32
CA ASP A 24 9.20 -4.68 14.50
C ASP A 24 10.18 -4.00 13.52
N LEU A 25 9.75 -3.77 12.26
CA LEU A 25 10.53 -3.06 11.25
C LEU A 25 10.85 -1.63 11.69
N PHE A 26 9.86 -0.89 12.19
CA PHE A 26 10.06 0.48 12.64
C PHE A 26 10.84 0.57 13.96
N VAL A 27 10.72 -0.43 14.85
CA VAL A 27 11.60 -0.56 16.02
C VAL A 27 13.06 -0.76 15.57
N PHE A 28 13.29 -1.59 14.54
CA PHE A 28 14.62 -1.78 13.98
C PHE A 28 15.17 -0.48 13.38
N TYR A 29 14.39 0.26 12.59
CA TYR A 29 14.82 1.55 12.03
C TYR A 29 15.23 2.56 13.12
N LYS A 30 14.42 2.68 14.18
CA LYS A 30 14.74 3.54 15.33
C LYS A 30 16.07 3.12 15.99
N LYS A 31 16.32 1.82 16.17
CA LYS A 31 17.58 1.31 16.73
C LYS A 31 18.77 1.62 15.82
N SER A 32 18.66 1.40 14.51
CA SER A 32 19.71 1.71 13.53
C SER A 32 20.05 3.19 13.48
N MET A 33 19.06 4.08 13.63
CA MET A 33 19.30 5.52 13.73
C MET A 33 20.10 5.89 14.98
N ILE A 34 19.73 5.34 16.14
CA ILE A 34 20.44 5.61 17.41
C ILE A 34 21.90 5.18 17.29
N GLN A 35 22.17 4.03 16.65
CA GLN A 35 23.52 3.53 16.42
C GLN A 35 24.30 4.42 15.45
N CYS A 36 23.72 4.82 14.32
CA CYS A 36 24.41 5.72 13.36
C CYS A 36 24.72 7.08 14.00
N ASN A 37 23.81 7.60 14.81
CA ASN A 37 23.98 8.88 15.49
C ASN A 37 25.17 8.93 16.48
N GLN A 38 25.68 7.77 16.92
CA GLN A 38 26.87 7.67 17.78
C GLN A 38 28.18 7.71 16.99
N LEU A 39 28.15 7.46 15.69
CA LEU A 39 29.32 7.32 14.83
C LEU A 39 29.51 8.58 13.95
N ASP A 40 28.47 8.98 13.23
CA ASP A 40 28.48 10.09 12.28
C ASP A 40 27.04 10.57 11.99
N ARG A 41 26.84 11.89 11.92
CA ARG A 41 25.54 12.53 11.65
C ARG A 41 25.43 13.14 10.26
N GLY A 42 26.47 13.00 9.43
CA GLY A 42 26.49 13.50 8.07
C GLY A 42 26.01 12.48 7.05
N GLN A 43 26.92 12.06 6.18
CA GLN A 43 26.61 11.24 5.02
C GLN A 43 26.17 9.81 5.37
N THR A 44 26.60 9.29 6.53
CA THR A 44 26.20 7.96 7.01
C THR A 44 24.70 7.92 7.34
N MET A 45 24.20 8.94 8.02
CA MET A 45 22.77 9.08 8.33
C MET A 45 21.92 9.23 7.06
N LEU A 46 22.41 10.00 6.09
CA LEU A 46 21.74 10.14 4.79
C LEU A 46 21.69 8.81 4.03
N SER A 47 22.77 8.03 4.08
CA SER A 47 22.82 6.71 3.47
C SER A 47 21.85 5.73 4.15
N LEU A 48 21.73 5.79 5.49
CA LEU A 48 20.75 5.03 6.24
C LEU A 48 19.31 5.41 5.86
N ALA A 49 19.01 6.71 5.72
CA ALA A 49 17.71 7.20 5.29
C ALA A 49 17.32 6.62 3.92
N LYS A 50 18.26 6.59 2.97
CA LYS A 50 18.06 5.97 1.64
C LYS A 50 17.75 4.48 1.70
N VAL A 51 18.41 3.77 2.61
CA VAL A 51 18.12 2.35 2.86
C VAL A 51 16.70 2.16 3.37
N PHE A 52 16.25 2.98 4.34
CA PHE A 52 14.87 2.91 4.83
C PHE A 52 13.85 3.23 3.74
N GLN A 53 14.06 4.28 2.94
CA GLN A 53 13.19 4.62 1.81
C GLN A 53 13.02 3.44 0.85
N LYS A 54 14.12 2.78 0.49
CA LYS A 54 14.09 1.60 -0.38
C LYS A 54 13.23 0.48 0.21
N TYR A 55 13.44 0.15 1.48
CA TYR A 55 12.75 -0.96 2.11
C TYR A 55 11.29 -0.65 2.46
N LEU A 56 10.94 0.61 2.73
CA LEU A 56 9.54 1.05 2.85
C LEU A 56 8.79 0.87 1.53
N HIS A 57 9.41 1.27 0.41
CA HIS A 57 8.84 1.05 -0.91
C HIS A 57 8.65 -0.45 -1.21
N GLU A 58 9.67 -1.27 -0.95
CA GLU A 58 9.57 -2.72 -1.13
C GLU A 58 8.51 -3.35 -0.20
N TYR A 59 8.36 -2.86 1.02
CA TYR A 59 7.31 -3.31 1.94
C TYR A 59 5.91 -3.01 1.39
N SER A 60 5.69 -1.80 0.89
CA SER A 60 4.41 -1.44 0.26
C SER A 60 4.10 -2.28 -0.98
N GLU A 61 5.02 -2.35 -1.95
CA GLU A 61 4.73 -3.00 -3.24
C GLU A 61 4.79 -4.53 -3.15
N LYS A 62 5.78 -5.10 -2.44
CA LYS A 62 5.98 -6.57 -2.45
C LYS A 62 5.18 -7.28 -1.37
N LEU A 63 4.96 -6.67 -0.21
CA LEU A 63 4.21 -7.29 0.88
C LEU A 63 2.77 -6.81 0.89
N LEU A 64 2.49 -5.51 0.95
CA LEU A 64 1.11 -5.08 1.10
C LEU A 64 0.32 -5.23 -0.21
N MET A 65 0.80 -4.66 -1.30
CA MET A 65 0.09 -4.67 -2.60
C MET A 65 -0.07 -6.09 -3.16
N SER A 66 0.93 -6.97 -3.01
CA SER A 66 0.84 -8.37 -3.45
C SER A 66 -0.18 -9.20 -2.67
N ASN A 67 -0.53 -8.80 -1.44
CA ASN A 67 -1.55 -9.47 -0.63
C ASN A 67 -2.98 -9.00 -0.96
N LEU A 68 -3.13 -7.95 -1.77
CA LEU A 68 -4.44 -7.50 -2.21
C LEU A 68 -4.91 -8.32 -3.42
N PRO A 69 -6.22 -8.66 -3.49
CA PRO A 69 -6.77 -9.24 -4.70
C PRO A 69 -6.57 -8.24 -5.83
N LYS A 70 -5.91 -8.66 -6.91
CA LYS A 70 -5.82 -7.86 -8.13
C LYS A 70 -7.26 -7.64 -8.60
N ILE A 71 -7.81 -6.46 -8.39
CA ILE A 71 -8.96 -6.03 -9.18
C ILE A 71 -8.40 -6.00 -10.60
N GLU A 72 -8.73 -7.00 -11.40
CA GLU A 72 -8.66 -6.82 -12.85
C GLU A 72 -9.66 -5.72 -13.14
N THR A 73 -9.16 -4.48 -13.08
CA THR A 73 -9.83 -3.36 -13.69
C THR A 73 -9.92 -3.77 -15.13
N GLN A 74 -11.10 -4.25 -15.55
CA GLN A 74 -11.47 -4.35 -16.95
C GLN A 74 -11.31 -2.95 -17.50
N THR A 75 -10.10 -2.65 -17.92
CA THR A 75 -9.68 -1.43 -18.56
C THR A 75 -10.23 -1.56 -19.96
N LEU A 76 -11.51 -1.20 -20.10
CA LEU A 76 -12.03 -0.44 -21.23
C LEU A 76 -11.55 -0.90 -22.63
N GLY A 77 -11.46 -2.21 -22.85
CA GLY A 77 -11.33 -2.82 -24.18
C GLY A 77 -12.63 -2.79 -24.99
N ALA A 78 -13.70 -2.18 -24.45
CA ALA A 78 -14.94 -1.93 -25.18
C ALA A 78 -14.83 -0.78 -26.20
N SER A 79 -13.66 -0.13 -26.32
CA SER A 79 -13.44 0.99 -27.26
C SER A 79 -12.82 0.58 -28.61
N MET A 80 -13.10 -0.64 -29.09
CA MET A 80 -12.87 -1.05 -30.49
C MET A 80 -14.09 -1.76 -31.10
N GLN A 81 -15.29 -1.61 -30.52
CA GLN A 81 -16.53 -2.18 -31.10
C GLN A 81 -17.27 -1.25 -32.08
N ASN A 82 -16.73 -0.05 -32.35
CA ASN A 82 -17.36 0.92 -33.25
C ASN A 82 -16.79 0.90 -34.69
N PHE A 83 -15.82 0.05 -35.01
CA PHE A 83 -15.35 -0.13 -36.40
C PHE A 83 -15.84 -1.42 -37.07
N THR A 84 -16.51 -2.33 -36.36
CA THR A 84 -16.96 -3.62 -36.92
C THR A 84 -18.45 -3.67 -37.28
N LYS A 85 -19.27 -2.68 -36.88
CA LYS A 85 -20.70 -2.66 -37.25
C LYS A 85 -20.93 -2.45 -38.75
N ASP A 86 -20.02 -1.78 -39.45
CA ASP A 86 -20.15 -1.54 -40.90
C ASP A 86 -19.50 -2.60 -41.80
N LEU A 87 -18.75 -3.56 -41.23
CA LEU A 87 -18.16 -4.69 -41.99
C LEU A 87 -18.98 -5.98 -41.94
N GLN A 88 -20.12 -5.98 -41.22
CA GLN A 88 -21.03 -7.14 -41.16
C GLN A 88 -21.95 -7.31 -42.38
N LYS A 89 -21.89 -6.43 -43.39
CA LYS A 89 -22.76 -6.56 -44.58
C LYS A 89 -22.21 -7.43 -45.70
N ILE A 90 -20.97 -7.97 -45.61
CA ILE A 90 -20.35 -8.64 -46.78
C ILE A 90 -19.77 -10.04 -46.57
N SER A 91 -19.89 -10.68 -45.40
CA SER A 91 -19.45 -12.08 -45.28
C SER A 91 -20.59 -13.03 -44.92
N THR A 92 -20.98 -13.75 -45.97
CA THR A 92 -21.82 -14.94 -46.04
C THR A 92 -21.73 -15.88 -44.84
N SER A 93 -22.91 -16.23 -44.33
CA SER A 93 -23.34 -17.56 -43.89
C SER A 93 -22.35 -18.43 -43.10
N GLY A 94 -22.61 -18.57 -41.79
CA GLY A 94 -22.45 -19.87 -41.12
C GLY A 94 -21.50 -19.98 -39.94
N LEU A 95 -20.57 -19.04 -39.69
CA LEU A 95 -19.53 -19.24 -38.67
C LEU A 95 -19.50 -18.24 -37.49
N ILE A 96 -20.31 -17.18 -37.50
CA ILE A 96 -20.21 -16.11 -36.48
C ILE A 96 -21.22 -16.26 -35.31
N HIS A 97 -22.30 -17.03 -35.48
CA HIS A 97 -23.32 -17.18 -34.43
C HIS A 97 -22.77 -17.88 -33.16
N ASN A 98 -21.82 -18.80 -33.31
CA ASN A 98 -21.31 -19.60 -32.18
C ASN A 98 -20.30 -18.83 -31.30
N PHE A 99 -19.64 -17.80 -31.83
CA PHE A 99 -18.65 -17.03 -31.08
C PHE A 99 -19.27 -15.96 -30.17
N SER A 100 -20.45 -15.44 -30.51
CA SER A 100 -21.13 -14.45 -29.65
C SER A 100 -21.68 -15.07 -28.34
N SER A 101 -22.00 -16.37 -28.37
CA SER A 101 -22.47 -17.10 -27.20
C SER A 101 -21.35 -17.47 -26.23
N LEU A 102 -20.10 -17.53 -26.69
CA LEU A 102 -18.91 -17.83 -25.85
C LEU A 102 -18.33 -16.58 -25.18
N LEU A 103 -18.83 -15.38 -25.50
CA LEU A 103 -18.45 -14.13 -24.84
C LEU A 103 -19.50 -13.64 -23.84
N LYS A 104 -20.57 -14.42 -23.62
CA LYS A 104 -21.70 -14.04 -22.76
C LYS A 104 -21.69 -14.70 -21.37
N ASP A 105 -20.84 -15.70 -21.17
CA ASP A 105 -20.65 -16.37 -19.89
C ASP A 105 -19.25 -16.08 -19.35
N GLY A 106 -19.14 -15.18 -18.37
CA GLY A 106 -17.85 -14.93 -17.74
C GLY A 106 -17.73 -13.70 -16.86
N GLU A 107 -18.79 -12.91 -16.63
CA GLU A 107 -18.77 -11.94 -15.52
C GLU A 107 -19.13 -12.68 -14.24
N VAL A 108 -18.18 -13.49 -13.75
CA VAL A 108 -18.26 -14.03 -12.40
C VAL A 108 -18.08 -12.84 -11.46
N THR A 109 -19.19 -12.35 -10.91
CA THR A 109 -19.18 -11.46 -9.75
C THR A 109 -18.53 -12.23 -8.60
N ARG A 110 -17.20 -12.23 -8.53
CA ARG A 110 -16.50 -12.75 -7.36
C ARG A 110 -16.85 -11.82 -6.20
N TYR A 111 -17.59 -12.35 -5.24
CA TYR A 111 -17.75 -11.74 -3.93
C TYR A 111 -16.44 -11.95 -3.17
N VAL A 112 -15.99 -10.93 -2.45
CA VAL A 112 -14.86 -11.08 -1.55
C VAL A 112 -15.33 -11.98 -0.41
N HIS A 113 -14.75 -13.17 -0.28
CA HIS A 113 -15.12 -14.05 0.83
C HIS A 113 -14.77 -13.37 2.17
N LYS A 114 -15.51 -13.67 3.23
CA LYS A 114 -15.31 -13.08 4.57
C LYS A 114 -13.84 -13.12 5.06
N ASP A 115 -13.13 -14.19 4.72
CA ASP A 115 -11.69 -14.35 5.04
C ASP A 115 -10.79 -13.41 4.22
N GLU A 116 -11.14 -13.12 2.97
CA GLU A 116 -10.45 -12.15 2.12
C GLU A 116 -10.73 -10.71 2.55
N GLN A 117 -11.96 -10.40 2.95
CA GLN A 117 -12.33 -9.10 3.50
C GLN A 117 -11.52 -8.79 4.77
N THR A 118 -11.38 -9.79 5.65
CA THR A 118 -10.56 -9.67 6.87
C THR A 118 -9.09 -9.39 6.53
N LYS A 119 -8.53 -10.05 5.51
CA LYS A 119 -7.17 -9.79 5.03
C LYS A 119 -7.01 -8.38 4.46
N ILE A 120 -7.98 -7.88 3.70
CA ILE A 120 -7.93 -6.52 3.15
C ILE A 120 -7.98 -5.48 4.26
N CYS A 121 -8.85 -5.64 5.26
CA CYS A 121 -8.89 -4.77 6.43
C CYS A 121 -7.56 -4.79 7.21
N TYR A 122 -6.92 -5.95 7.32
CA TYR A 122 -5.62 -6.10 7.96
C TYR A 122 -4.48 -5.41 7.20
N VAL A 123 -4.51 -5.46 5.86
CA VAL A 123 -3.56 -4.72 5.01
C VAL A 123 -3.83 -3.21 5.09
N LEU A 124 -5.10 -2.79 5.12
CA LEU A 124 -5.50 -1.39 5.26
C LEU A 124 -4.97 -0.78 6.57
N THR A 125 -5.24 -1.41 7.71
CA THR A 125 -4.76 -0.95 9.02
C THR A 125 -3.24 -0.94 9.10
N THR A 126 -2.57 -1.93 8.48
CA THR A 126 -1.11 -1.94 8.40
C THR A 126 -0.59 -0.79 7.55
N ALA A 127 -1.17 -0.52 6.39
CA ALA A 127 -0.73 0.56 5.51
C ALA A 127 -0.91 1.94 6.16
N GLU A 128 -2.01 2.15 6.88
CA GLU A 128 -2.26 3.36 7.67
C GLU A 128 -1.21 3.55 8.77
N TYR A 129 -0.93 2.50 9.54
CA TYR A 129 0.12 2.54 10.55
C TYR A 129 1.50 2.84 9.94
N CYS A 130 1.87 2.15 8.86
CA CYS A 130 3.18 2.33 8.25
C CYS A 130 3.28 3.73 7.58
N LEU A 131 2.19 4.33 7.09
CA LEU A 131 2.14 5.72 6.59
C LEU A 131 2.45 6.72 7.70
N GLU A 132 1.71 6.67 8.80
CA GLU A 132 1.88 7.56 9.96
C GLU A 132 3.28 7.41 10.56
N THR A 133 3.74 6.16 10.74
CA THR A 133 5.06 5.88 11.32
C THR A 133 6.20 6.32 10.38
N THR A 134 5.98 6.30 9.06
CA THR A 134 6.94 6.82 8.06
C THR A 134 7.13 8.33 8.21
N GLN A 135 6.05 9.09 8.43
CA GLN A 135 6.13 10.52 8.70
C GLN A 135 6.95 10.79 9.98
N GLN A 136 6.60 10.11 11.08
CA GLN A 136 7.34 10.25 12.34
C GLN A 136 8.82 9.86 12.23
N LEU A 137 9.13 8.86 11.39
CA LEU A 137 10.51 8.43 11.13
C LEU A 137 11.30 9.52 10.38
N GLN A 138 10.71 10.13 9.36
CA GLN A 138 11.31 11.22 8.60
C GLN A 138 11.63 12.41 9.52
N ASP A 139 10.67 12.82 10.35
CA ASP A 139 10.84 13.98 11.23
C ASP A 139 11.99 13.72 12.22
N LYS A 140 12.02 12.53 12.83
CA LYS A 140 13.13 12.11 13.70
C LYS A 140 14.48 12.02 13.01
N LEU A 141 14.52 11.68 11.72
CA LEU A 141 15.75 11.67 10.94
C LEU A 141 16.24 13.10 10.69
N LYS A 142 15.34 14.01 10.32
CA LYS A 142 15.65 15.44 10.11
C LYS A 142 16.13 16.13 11.38
N GLU A 143 15.60 15.78 12.54
CA GLU A 143 16.07 16.28 13.85
C GLU A 143 17.49 15.80 14.21
N LYS A 144 17.94 14.65 13.69
CA LYS A 144 19.20 14.02 14.08
C LYS A 144 20.36 14.28 13.12
N ILE A 145 20.06 14.43 11.83
CA ILE A 145 21.07 14.67 10.80
C ILE A 145 21.64 16.09 10.89
N ASP A 146 22.82 16.32 10.30
CA ASP A 146 23.32 17.68 10.06
C ASP A 146 22.25 18.54 9.36
N PRO A 147 21.91 19.74 9.88
CA PRO A 147 20.90 20.62 9.30
C PRO A 147 21.11 20.93 7.81
N SER A 148 22.37 20.97 7.33
CA SER A 148 22.68 21.20 5.91
C SER A 148 22.27 20.05 4.99
N LEU A 149 22.02 18.86 5.55
CA LEU A 149 21.61 17.67 4.82
C LEU A 149 20.14 17.29 5.05
N ALA A 150 19.46 17.94 6.01
CA ALA A 150 18.09 17.60 6.41
C ALA A 150 17.08 17.67 5.25
N ASP A 151 17.25 18.64 4.34
CA ASP A 151 16.40 18.80 3.16
C ASP A 151 16.54 17.67 2.14
N GLN A 152 17.60 16.86 2.22
CA GLN A 152 17.78 15.68 1.37
C GLN A 152 17.00 14.46 1.88
N ILE A 153 16.41 14.54 3.07
CA ILE A 153 15.57 13.48 3.64
C ILE A 153 14.12 13.72 3.19
N ASP A 154 13.65 12.90 2.27
CA ASP A 154 12.28 12.97 1.76
C ASP A 154 11.68 11.57 1.58
N PHE A 155 10.70 11.24 2.41
CA PHE A 155 10.02 9.96 2.45
C PHE A 155 8.65 10.04 1.75
N SER A 156 8.33 11.16 1.06
CA SER A 156 7.06 11.38 0.36
C SER A 156 6.72 10.23 -0.57
N LYS A 157 7.70 9.71 -1.32
CA LYS A 157 7.47 8.54 -2.19
C LYS A 157 6.94 7.32 -1.42
N GLY A 158 7.53 7.00 -0.26
CA GLY A 158 7.07 5.88 0.57
C GLY A 158 5.67 6.13 1.14
N GLN A 159 5.36 7.37 1.50
CA GLN A 159 4.03 7.79 1.95
C GLN A 159 2.99 7.64 0.83
N ASP A 160 3.31 8.10 -0.38
CA ASP A 160 2.48 7.94 -1.57
C ASP A 160 2.22 6.46 -1.88
N ASP A 161 3.25 5.62 -1.76
CA ASP A 161 3.12 4.17 -1.94
C ASP A 161 2.14 3.56 -0.91
N PHE A 162 2.17 3.98 0.36
CA PHE A 162 1.20 3.52 1.37
C PHE A 162 -0.21 4.09 1.13
N HIS A 163 -0.34 5.37 0.77
CA HIS A 163 -1.62 5.97 0.35
C HIS A 163 -2.26 5.22 -0.81
N LYS A 164 -1.45 4.77 -1.78
CA LYS A 164 -1.90 3.93 -2.89
C LYS A 164 -2.44 2.59 -2.38
N VAL A 165 -1.75 1.91 -1.45
CA VAL A 165 -2.26 0.66 -0.84
C VAL A 165 -3.60 0.90 -0.14
N ILE A 166 -3.69 1.93 0.71
CA ILE A 166 -4.92 2.32 1.43
C ILE A 166 -6.06 2.55 0.43
N SER A 167 -5.81 3.31 -0.63
CA SER A 167 -6.80 3.61 -1.67
C SER A 167 -7.30 2.36 -2.38
N ASN A 168 -6.39 1.41 -2.69
CA ASN A 168 -6.76 0.13 -3.30
C ASN A 168 -7.61 -0.72 -2.35
N CYS A 169 -7.24 -0.82 -1.06
CA CYS A 169 -8.04 -1.53 -0.07
C CYS A 169 -9.48 -0.98 0.00
N ILE A 170 -9.62 0.35 0.09
CA ILE A 170 -10.93 1.01 0.15
C ILE A 170 -11.73 0.72 -1.11
N GLN A 171 -11.12 0.82 -2.30
CA GLN A 171 -11.79 0.53 -3.58
C GLN A 171 -12.32 -0.91 -3.62
N ILE A 172 -11.52 -1.90 -3.19
CA ILE A 172 -11.94 -3.31 -3.13
C ILE A 172 -13.12 -3.48 -2.17
N LEU A 173 -13.01 -2.94 -0.96
CA LEU A 173 -14.04 -3.07 0.06
C LEU A 173 -15.36 -2.43 -0.40
N VAL A 174 -15.32 -1.21 -0.94
CA VAL A 174 -16.52 -0.50 -1.43
C VAL A 174 -17.18 -1.22 -2.59
N GLN A 175 -16.41 -1.78 -3.54
CA GLN A 175 -16.96 -2.56 -4.66
C GLN A 175 -17.66 -3.83 -4.17
N ASP A 176 -17.15 -4.49 -3.14
CA ASP A 176 -17.78 -5.67 -2.55
C ASP A 176 -19.09 -5.32 -1.83
N PHE A 177 -19.11 -4.23 -1.06
CA PHE A 177 -20.34 -3.72 -0.43
C PHE A 177 -21.42 -3.37 -1.46
N GLY A 178 -21.05 -2.74 -2.58
CA GLY A 178 -21.99 -2.37 -3.64
C GLY A 178 -22.58 -3.56 -4.40
N LYS A 179 -21.94 -4.73 -4.40
CA LYS A 179 -22.42 -5.96 -5.03
C LYS A 179 -23.34 -6.81 -4.14
N CYS A 180 -23.32 -6.54 -2.83
CA CYS A 180 -24.17 -7.22 -1.84
C CYS A 180 -25.57 -6.62 -1.69
N LEU A 181 -25.83 -5.44 -2.28
CA LEU A 181 -27.12 -4.74 -2.32
C LEU A 181 -27.86 -5.04 -3.62
#